data_AF-A0A4Y7TM71-F1
#
_entry.id   AF-A0A4Y7TM71-F1
#
_cell.length_a   1.000
_cell.length_b   1.000
_cell.length_c   1.000
_cell.angle_alpha   90.00
_cell.angle_beta   90.00
_cell.angle_gamma   90.00
#
_symmetry.space_group_name_H-M   'P 1'
#
loop_
_entity.id
_entity.type
_entity.pdbx_description
1 polymer ?
#
loop_
_entity_poly.entity_id
_entity_poly.type
_entity_poly.pdbx_seq_one_letter_code
_entity_poly.pdbx_strand_id
1 'polypeptide(L)'
;MIFVEKLANTERHLDVSKGHSLRAEDKTDELKQLNKSIFRPVITWNKDAKRAAQEAKIQSRYDDERDEREKAMMDIRETQNRLGKATTYGADDDELMGGRRMRTAEQLNQRKEQRKRFQFEATASDDELEDELDDNLDEVGDAVKRLKALGMTMGQELDSQNERITRIEGKTVGLDNRIFRNTERLKKIK
;
A
#
# COMPACT_ATOMS: atom_id res chain seq x y z
N MET A 1 -2.46 -8.86 3.56
CA MET A 1 -3.28 -7.67 3.84
C MET A 1 -2.91 -6.97 5.16
N ILE A 2 -2.77 -7.70 6.28
CA ILE A 2 -2.49 -7.12 7.62
C ILE A 2 -1.25 -6.21 7.65
N PHE A 3 -0.19 -6.53 6.91
CA PHE A 3 1.06 -5.76 6.94
C PHE A 3 0.96 -4.37 6.25
N VAL A 4 0.24 -4.30 5.11
CA VAL A 4 -0.01 -3.06 4.35
C VAL A 4 -0.79 -2.06 5.20
N GLU A 5 -1.82 -2.55 5.88
CA GLU A 5 -2.67 -1.75 6.76
C GLU A 5 -1.89 -1.23 7.98
N LYS A 6 -1.02 -2.07 8.58
CA LYS A 6 -0.14 -1.66 9.67
C LYS A 6 0.83 -0.55 9.25
N LEU A 7 1.45 -0.67 8.08
CA LEU A 7 2.33 0.38 7.53
C LEU A 7 1.56 1.68 7.25
N ALA A 8 0.31 1.57 6.78
CA ALA A 8 -0.55 2.73 6.58
C ALA A 8 -0.95 3.44 7.87
N ASN A 9 -1.29 2.67 8.89
CA ASN A 9 -1.60 3.22 10.20
C ASN A 9 -0.38 3.91 10.82
N THR A 10 0.81 3.29 10.75
CA THR A 10 2.05 3.91 11.26
C THR A 10 2.39 5.19 10.53
N GLU A 11 2.31 5.22 9.20
CA GLU A 11 2.51 6.44 8.43
C GLU A 11 1.53 7.55 8.83
N ARG A 12 0.23 7.23 8.97
CA ARG A 12 -0.78 8.19 9.43
C ARG A 12 -0.48 8.72 10.84
N HIS A 13 -0.03 7.87 11.75
CA HIS A 13 0.35 8.29 13.10
C HIS A 13 1.57 9.23 13.10
N LEU A 14 2.54 8.99 12.22
CA LEU A 14 3.69 9.87 12.04
C LEU A 14 3.29 11.23 11.49
N ASP A 15 2.39 11.29 10.51
CA ASP A 15 1.90 12.54 9.94
C ASP A 15 1.13 13.36 10.98
N VAL A 16 0.28 12.71 11.78
CA VAL A 16 -0.41 13.37 12.91
C VAL A 16 0.59 13.90 13.93
N SER A 17 1.60 13.11 14.27
CA SER A 17 2.65 13.50 15.24
C SER A 17 3.51 14.67 14.71
N LYS A 18 3.81 14.70 13.41
CA LYS A 18 4.44 15.84 12.72
C LYS A 18 3.60 17.10 12.91
N GLY A 19 2.28 17.04 12.71
CA GLY A 19 1.37 18.15 12.95
C GLY A 19 1.36 18.64 14.41
N HIS A 20 1.40 17.74 15.39
CA HIS A 20 1.50 18.12 16.81
C HIS A 20 2.85 18.77 17.14
N SER A 21 3.95 18.25 16.61
CA SER A 21 5.29 18.80 16.82
C SER A 21 5.43 20.21 16.25
N LEU A 22 4.85 20.48 15.07
CA LEU A 22 4.80 21.82 14.49
C LEU A 22 3.99 22.81 15.35
N ARG A 23 2.83 22.38 15.86
CA ARG A 23 2.05 23.22 16.78
C ARG A 23 2.80 23.51 18.08
N ALA A 24 3.51 22.51 18.61
CA ALA A 24 4.34 22.68 19.81
C ALA A 24 5.49 23.67 19.56
N GLU A 25 6.11 23.64 18.38
CA GLU A 25 7.13 24.61 17.97
C GLU A 25 6.56 26.03 17.94
N ASP A 26 5.44 26.25 17.25
CA ASP A 26 4.78 27.56 17.15
C ASP A 26 4.41 28.09 18.56
N LYS A 27 3.95 27.22 19.47
CA LYS A 27 3.66 27.58 20.88
C LYS A 27 4.90 27.87 21.71
N THR A 28 6.00 27.16 21.47
CA THR A 28 7.28 27.41 22.15
C THR A 28 7.83 28.78 21.76
N ASP A 29 7.71 29.17 20.50
CA ASP A 29 8.11 30.50 20.04
C ASP A 29 7.24 31.61 20.64
N GLU A 30 5.93 31.37 20.77
CA GLU A 30 4.98 32.26 21.47
C GLU A 30 5.38 32.43 22.95
N LEU A 31 5.66 31.33 23.67
CA LEU A 31 6.12 31.38 25.06
C LEU A 31 7.43 32.14 25.22
N LYS A 32 8.38 31.92 24.30
CA LYS A 32 9.66 32.65 24.29
C LYS A 32 9.46 34.15 24.06
N GLN A 33 8.44 34.53 23.30
CA GLN A 33 8.07 35.92 23.10
C GLN A 33 7.43 36.51 24.37
N LEU A 34 6.52 35.77 25.02
CA LEU A 34 5.83 36.18 26.25
C LEU A 34 6.75 36.27 27.48
N ASN A 35 7.79 35.44 27.54
CA ASN A 35 8.78 35.47 28.63
C ASN A 35 9.68 36.73 28.56
N LYS A 36 9.78 37.40 27.40
CA LYS A 36 10.49 38.68 27.32
C LYS A 36 9.76 39.75 28.12
N SER A 37 10.54 40.64 28.74
CA SER A 37 10.01 41.78 29.50
C SER A 37 8.93 42.54 28.72
N ILE A 38 7.79 42.78 29.38
CA ILE A 38 6.66 43.58 28.87
C ILE A 38 7.07 44.98 28.40
N PHE A 39 8.25 45.45 28.81
CA PHE A 39 8.82 46.75 28.45
C PHE A 39 9.61 46.76 27.14
N ARG A 40 9.85 45.59 26.50
CA ARG A 40 10.48 45.50 25.16
C ARG A 40 9.42 45.14 24.11
N PRO A 41 8.86 46.11 23.37
CA PRO A 41 7.84 45.83 22.37
C PRO A 41 8.38 44.96 21.23
N VAL A 42 7.55 44.03 20.75
CA VAL A 42 7.87 43.21 19.57
C VAL A 42 7.42 43.96 18.32
N ILE A 43 8.34 44.70 17.73
CA ILE A 43 8.07 45.50 16.54
C ILE A 43 8.31 44.64 15.29
N THR A 44 7.26 44.41 14.51
CA THR A 44 7.40 43.80 13.17
C THR A 44 7.18 44.87 12.12
N TRP A 45 8.21 45.17 11.35
CA TRP A 45 8.07 46.03 10.17
C TRP A 45 7.36 45.23 9.06
N ASN A 46 6.40 45.85 8.37
CA ASN A 46 5.55 45.24 7.34
C ASN A 46 4.60 44.11 7.84
N LYS A 47 3.52 44.51 8.56
CA LYS A 47 2.49 43.59 9.07
C LYS A 47 1.79 42.79 7.98
N ASP A 48 1.50 43.42 6.83
CA ASP A 48 0.74 42.77 5.77
C ASP A 48 1.58 41.70 5.05
N ALA A 49 2.87 41.96 4.79
CA ALA A 49 3.76 40.93 4.28
C ALA A 49 3.93 39.76 5.27
N LYS A 50 4.01 40.05 6.58
CA LYS A 50 4.09 38.98 7.59
C LYS A 50 2.80 38.15 7.64
N ARG A 51 1.63 38.80 7.54
CA ARG A 51 0.33 38.11 7.50
C ARG A 51 0.23 37.24 6.24
N ALA A 52 0.55 37.78 5.07
CA ALA A 52 0.54 37.04 3.81
C ALA A 52 1.50 35.83 3.85
N ALA A 53 2.71 36.00 4.40
CA ALA A 53 3.66 34.90 4.57
C ALA A 53 3.14 33.81 5.53
N GLN A 54 2.44 34.20 6.60
CA GLN A 54 1.84 33.25 7.54
C GLN A 54 0.66 32.50 6.90
N GLU A 55 -0.20 33.20 6.17
CA GLU A 55 -1.31 32.59 5.41
C GLU A 55 -0.78 31.62 4.35
N ALA A 56 0.24 32.02 3.57
CA ALA A 56 0.89 31.15 2.60
C ALA A 56 1.51 29.90 3.25
N LYS A 57 2.14 30.05 4.43
CA LYS A 57 2.71 28.91 5.18
C LYS A 57 1.62 27.95 5.67
N ILE A 58 0.47 28.46 6.10
CA ILE A 58 -0.67 27.64 6.54
C ILE A 58 -1.26 26.90 5.33
N GLN A 59 -1.45 27.60 4.21
CA GLN A 59 -1.96 27.02 2.98
C GLN A 59 -1.04 25.91 2.47
N SER A 60 0.26 26.17 2.36
CA SER A 60 1.25 25.17 1.97
C SER A 60 1.27 23.96 2.91
N ARG A 61 1.18 24.16 4.24
CA ARG A 61 1.08 23.04 5.19
C ARG A 61 -0.17 22.20 4.95
N TYR A 62 -1.31 22.82 4.65
CA TYR A 62 -2.56 22.12 4.38
C TYR A 62 -2.50 21.35 3.07
N ASP A 63 -1.98 21.96 2.01
CA ASP A 63 -1.82 21.34 0.70
C ASP A 63 -0.85 20.16 0.78
N ASP A 64 0.28 20.31 1.47
CA ASP A 64 1.24 19.21 1.72
C ASP A 64 0.58 18.05 2.48
N GLU A 65 -0.16 18.32 3.57
CA GLU A 65 -0.85 17.28 4.34
C GLU A 65 -1.94 16.57 3.51
N ARG A 66 -2.61 17.31 2.63
CA ARG A 66 -3.63 16.76 1.73
C ARG A 66 -2.99 15.85 0.69
N ASP A 67 -1.93 16.30 0.04
CA ASP A 67 -1.20 15.56 -0.98
C ASP A 67 -0.58 14.28 -0.39
N GLU A 68 -0.01 14.36 0.82
CA GLU A 68 0.54 13.19 1.54
C GLU A 68 -0.57 12.14 1.80
N ARG A 69 -1.76 12.56 2.23
CA ARG A 69 -2.90 11.65 2.45
C ARG A 69 -3.43 11.06 1.16
N GLU A 70 -3.55 11.85 0.10
CA GLU A 70 -4.05 11.38 -1.19
C GLU A 70 -3.13 10.33 -1.78
N LYS A 71 -1.81 10.55 -1.74
CA LYS A 71 -0.80 9.56 -2.14
C LYS A 71 -0.92 8.27 -1.34
N ALA A 72 -1.02 8.36 -0.01
CA ALA A 72 -1.17 7.17 0.83
C ALA A 72 -2.45 6.38 0.51
N MET A 73 -3.56 7.06 0.20
CA MET A 73 -4.81 6.41 -0.21
C MET A 73 -4.70 5.77 -1.60
N MET A 74 -4.03 6.43 -2.53
CA MET A 74 -3.78 5.91 -3.87
C MET A 74 -2.93 4.64 -3.81
N ASP A 75 -1.85 4.63 -3.04
CA ASP A 75 -0.96 3.48 -2.85
C ASP A 75 -1.76 2.26 -2.31
N ILE A 76 -2.60 2.46 -1.28
CA ILE A 76 -3.43 1.38 -0.71
C ILE A 76 -4.39 0.82 -1.76
N ARG A 77 -5.05 1.70 -2.53
CA ARG A 77 -5.97 1.29 -3.58
C ARG A 77 -5.25 0.52 -4.69
N GLU A 78 -4.07 0.96 -5.07
CA GLU A 78 -3.25 0.28 -6.07
C GLU A 78 -2.85 -1.12 -5.61
N THR A 79 -2.38 -1.26 -4.37
CA THR A 79 -2.09 -2.56 -3.76
C THR A 79 -3.31 -3.49 -3.76
N GLN A 80 -4.49 -2.99 -3.38
CA GLN A 80 -5.72 -3.77 -3.41
C GLN A 80 -6.08 -4.23 -4.82
N ASN A 81 -5.99 -3.34 -5.81
CA ASN A 81 -6.27 -3.67 -7.20
C ASN A 81 -5.29 -4.70 -7.76
N ARG A 82 -3.99 -4.54 -7.48
CA ARG A 82 -2.92 -5.44 -7.94
C ARG A 82 -3.10 -6.84 -7.36
N LEU A 83 -3.34 -6.95 -6.05
CA LEU A 83 -3.59 -8.23 -5.40
C LEU A 83 -4.90 -8.89 -5.90
N GLY A 84 -5.96 -8.10 -6.06
CA GLY A 84 -7.24 -8.58 -6.60
C GLY A 84 -7.08 -9.18 -8.00
N LYS A 85 -6.39 -8.47 -8.90
CA LYS A 85 -6.11 -8.93 -10.26
C LYS A 85 -5.23 -10.19 -10.29
N ALA A 86 -4.27 -10.30 -9.38
CA ALA A 86 -3.41 -11.48 -9.28
C ALA A 86 -4.18 -12.71 -8.79
N THR A 87 -5.15 -12.51 -7.89
CA THR A 87 -6.00 -13.57 -7.35
C THR A 87 -6.98 -14.09 -8.39
N THR A 88 -7.50 -13.21 -9.26
CA THR A 88 -8.40 -13.58 -10.36
C THR A 88 -7.65 -14.00 -11.64
N TYR A 89 -6.32 -14.02 -11.62
CA TYR A 89 -5.52 -14.37 -12.79
C TYR A 89 -5.78 -15.82 -13.24
N GLY A 90 -6.24 -16.01 -14.48
CA GLY A 90 -6.58 -17.34 -14.99
C GLY A 90 -7.91 -17.89 -14.48
N ALA A 91 -8.72 -17.08 -13.78
CA ALA A 91 -10.15 -17.36 -13.63
C ALA A 91 -10.85 -16.91 -14.92
N ASP A 92 -11.39 -17.87 -15.68
CA ASP A 92 -12.36 -17.56 -16.74
C ASP A 92 -13.63 -16.97 -16.11
N ASP A 93 -14.29 -16.06 -16.82
CA ASP A 93 -15.50 -15.36 -16.36
C ASP A 93 -16.62 -16.35 -15.95
N ASP A 94 -16.64 -17.52 -16.62
CA ASP A 94 -17.55 -18.65 -16.37
C ASP A 94 -17.26 -19.40 -15.05
N GLU A 95 -15.99 -19.44 -14.64
CA GLU A 95 -15.53 -20.08 -13.39
C GLU A 95 -15.83 -19.17 -12.18
N LEU A 96 -15.82 -17.85 -12.38
CA LEU A 96 -16.19 -16.85 -11.37
C LEU A 96 -17.70 -16.83 -11.07
N MET A 97 -18.52 -17.29 -12.03
CA MET A 97 -19.98 -17.46 -11.94
C MET A 97 -20.41 -18.84 -11.40
N GLY A 98 -19.48 -19.71 -11.02
CA GLY A 98 -19.78 -21.05 -10.50
C GLY A 98 -20.14 -22.07 -11.59
N GLY A 99 -19.86 -21.78 -12.86
CA GLY A 99 -19.99 -22.71 -13.97
C GLY A 99 -18.84 -23.72 -13.95
N ARG A 100 -19.16 -25.00 -13.79
CA ARG A 100 -18.21 -26.10 -14.05
C ARG A 100 -17.86 -26.03 -15.54
N ARG A 101 -16.59 -25.83 -15.90
CA ARG A 101 -16.15 -25.78 -17.31
C ARG A 101 -16.61 -27.04 -18.04
N MET A 102 -17.72 -26.95 -18.78
CA MET A 102 -18.21 -28.05 -19.60
C MET A 102 -17.36 -28.06 -20.87
N ARG A 103 -16.44 -29.04 -20.98
CA ARG A 103 -15.58 -29.19 -22.16
C ARG A 103 -16.44 -29.44 -23.39
N THR A 104 -16.07 -28.84 -24.52
CA THR A 104 -16.77 -29.05 -25.79
C THR A 104 -16.49 -30.46 -26.33
N ALA A 105 -17.44 -31.01 -27.11
CA ALA A 105 -17.32 -32.34 -27.71
C ALA A 105 -16.04 -32.51 -28.57
N GLU A 106 -15.56 -31.41 -29.15
CA GLU A 106 -14.34 -31.36 -29.95
C GLU A 106 -13.07 -31.55 -29.09
N GLN A 107 -13.02 -30.95 -27.90
CA GLN A 107 -11.90 -31.10 -26.96
C GLN A 107 -11.80 -32.53 -26.42
N LEU A 108 -12.94 -33.14 -26.13
CA LEU A 108 -13.01 -34.54 -25.66
C LEU A 108 -12.49 -35.52 -26.73
N ASN A 109 -12.87 -35.32 -27.99
CA ASN A 109 -12.37 -36.15 -29.10
C ASN A 109 -10.86 -36.01 -29.31
N GLN A 110 -10.33 -34.79 -29.21
CA GLN A 110 -8.89 -34.54 -29.35
C GLN A 110 -8.07 -35.22 -28.24
N ARG A 111 -8.53 -35.20 -26.98
CA ARG A 111 -7.85 -35.93 -25.89
C ARG A 111 -7.86 -37.44 -26.16
N LYS A 112 -9.02 -38.00 -26.54
CA LYS A 112 -9.14 -39.43 -26.88
C LYS A 112 -8.20 -39.85 -28.01
N GLU A 113 -8.06 -39.03 -29.05
CA GLU A 113 -7.12 -39.29 -30.14
C GLU A 113 -5.64 -39.19 -29.74
N GLN A 114 -5.31 -38.32 -28.79
CA GLN A 114 -3.95 -38.22 -28.25
C GLN A 114 -3.60 -39.44 -27.39
N ARG A 115 -4.51 -39.91 -26.54
CA ARG A 115 -4.29 -41.09 -25.67
C ARG A 115 -4.21 -42.41 -26.43
N LYS A 116 -4.99 -42.56 -27.52
CA LYS A 116 -4.92 -43.72 -28.44
C LYS A 116 -3.54 -43.98 -29.03
N ARG A 117 -2.64 -43.00 -29.03
CA ARG A 117 -1.26 -43.16 -29.51
C ARG A 117 -0.36 -43.89 -28.51
N PHE A 118 -0.77 -43.96 -27.25
CA PHE A 118 0.03 -44.49 -26.13
C PHE A 118 -0.60 -45.72 -25.46
N GLN A 119 -1.88 -46.00 -25.70
CA GLN A 119 -2.56 -47.21 -25.20
C GLN A 119 -2.68 -48.29 -26.29
N PHE A 120 -2.26 -49.52 -25.97
CA PHE A 120 -2.30 -50.68 -26.88
C PHE A 120 -3.31 -51.77 -26.46
N GLU A 121 -3.78 -51.78 -25.20
CA GLU A 121 -4.86 -52.66 -24.67
C GLU A 121 -5.68 -51.94 -23.58
N ALA A 122 -6.37 -50.84 -23.94
CA ALA A 122 -7.16 -50.06 -22.98
C ALA A 122 -8.44 -50.80 -22.56
N THR A 123 -8.70 -50.83 -21.26
CA THR A 123 -10.02 -51.21 -20.70
C THR A 123 -10.82 -49.93 -20.46
N ALA A 124 -12.15 -49.99 -20.51
CA ALA A 124 -12.99 -48.81 -20.25
C ALA A 124 -12.73 -48.12 -18.89
N SER A 125 -12.23 -48.87 -17.88
CA SER A 125 -11.82 -48.29 -16.60
C SER A 125 -10.52 -47.50 -16.66
N ASP A 126 -9.64 -47.78 -17.62
CA ASP A 126 -8.37 -47.08 -17.83
C ASP A 126 -8.61 -45.72 -18.49
N ASP A 127 -9.57 -45.66 -19.44
CA ASP A 127 -10.02 -44.42 -20.07
C ASP A 127 -10.64 -43.44 -19.07
N GLU A 128 -11.47 -43.93 -18.14
CA GLU A 128 -12.08 -43.12 -17.08
C GLU A 128 -11.04 -42.55 -16.10
N LEU A 129 -10.05 -43.36 -15.72
CA LEU A 129 -8.97 -42.92 -14.83
C LEU A 129 -8.08 -41.86 -15.48
N GLU A 130 -7.76 -42.02 -16.77
CA GLU A 130 -7.02 -41.02 -17.55
C GLU A 130 -7.82 -39.72 -17.74
N ASP A 131 -9.16 -39.79 -17.87
CA ASP A 131 -10.02 -38.60 -17.90
C ASP A 131 -9.97 -37.82 -16.58
N GLU A 132 -10.02 -38.52 -15.45
CA GLU A 132 -9.86 -37.90 -14.13
C GLU A 132 -8.45 -37.33 -13.90
N LEU A 133 -7.40 -38.02 -14.34
CA LEU A 133 -6.03 -37.53 -14.24
C LEU A 133 -5.81 -36.26 -15.06
N ASP A 134 -6.27 -36.22 -16.32
CA ASP A 134 -6.16 -35.02 -17.15
C ASP A 134 -6.93 -33.83 -16.55
N ASP A 135 -8.13 -34.06 -16.01
CA ASP A 135 -8.90 -33.00 -15.38
C ASP A 135 -8.23 -32.49 -14.09
N ASN A 136 -7.67 -33.39 -13.28
CA ASN A 136 -6.87 -33.01 -12.11
C ASN A 136 -5.59 -32.26 -12.51
N LEU A 137 -4.91 -32.67 -13.58
CA LEU A 137 -3.71 -32.01 -14.09
C LEU A 137 -4.01 -30.60 -14.63
N ASP A 138 -5.15 -30.41 -15.29
CA ASP A 138 -5.64 -29.09 -15.71
C ASP A 138 -5.91 -28.19 -14.49
N GLU A 139 -6.56 -28.72 -13.44
CA GLU A 139 -6.81 -28.00 -12.19
C GLU A 139 -5.51 -27.59 -11.50
N VAL A 140 -4.55 -28.53 -11.38
CA VAL A 140 -3.22 -28.26 -10.83
C VAL A 140 -2.49 -27.22 -11.68
N GLY A 141 -2.57 -27.31 -13.01
CA GLY A 141 -1.99 -26.33 -13.93
C GLY A 141 -2.53 -24.92 -13.69
N ASP A 142 -3.86 -24.78 -13.52
CA ASP A 142 -4.50 -23.51 -13.24
C ASP A 142 -4.19 -22.99 -11.82
N ALA A 143 -4.14 -23.88 -10.82
CA ALA A 143 -3.68 -23.53 -9.48
C ALA A 143 -2.24 -23.02 -9.47
N VAL A 144 -1.34 -23.66 -10.22
CA VAL A 144 0.07 -23.23 -10.36
C VAL A 144 0.17 -21.88 -11.07
N LYS A 145 -0.65 -21.61 -12.10
CA LYS A 145 -0.69 -20.29 -12.77
C LYS A 145 -1.12 -19.19 -11.79
N ARG A 146 -2.18 -19.44 -11.00
CA ARG A 146 -2.65 -18.52 -9.95
C ARG A 146 -1.57 -18.28 -8.89
N LEU A 147 -0.93 -19.35 -8.40
CA LEU A 147 0.17 -19.26 -7.44
C LEU A 147 1.36 -18.47 -7.99
N LYS A 148 1.72 -18.66 -9.26
CA LYS A 148 2.78 -17.88 -9.93
C LYS A 148 2.41 -16.40 -10.00
N ALA A 149 1.19 -16.08 -10.42
CA ALA A 149 0.71 -14.69 -10.49
C ALA A 149 0.69 -14.01 -9.12
N LEU A 150 0.22 -14.73 -8.09
CA LEU A 150 0.28 -14.30 -6.70
C LEU A 150 1.72 -14.11 -6.24
N GLY A 151 2.62 -15.04 -6.52
CA GLY A 151 4.04 -14.96 -6.16
C GLY A 151 4.74 -13.75 -6.76
N MET A 152 4.54 -13.51 -8.06
CA MET A 152 5.07 -12.32 -8.74
C MET A 152 4.52 -11.02 -8.14
N THR A 153 3.22 -11.00 -7.88
CA THR A 153 2.54 -9.84 -7.28
C THR A 153 2.99 -9.57 -5.85
N MET A 154 3.19 -10.62 -5.06
CA MET A 154 3.74 -10.51 -3.72
C MET A 154 5.18 -9.97 -3.76
N GLY A 155 5.99 -10.39 -4.72
CA GLY A 155 7.34 -9.84 -4.94
C GLY A 155 7.29 -8.33 -5.17
N GLN A 156 6.48 -7.89 -6.14
CA GLN A 156 6.29 -6.45 -6.43
C GLN A 156 5.76 -5.66 -5.22
N GLU A 157 4.85 -6.26 -4.46
CA GLU A 157 4.28 -5.63 -3.26
C GLU A 157 5.31 -5.53 -2.12
N LEU A 158 6.22 -6.49 -1.97
CA LEU A 158 7.32 -6.41 -1.02
C LEU A 158 8.29 -5.29 -1.40
N ASP A 159 8.63 -5.16 -2.68
CA ASP A 159 9.49 -4.06 -3.16
C ASP A 159 8.85 -2.70 -2.89
N SER A 160 7.56 -2.54 -3.21
CA SER A 160 6.80 -1.32 -2.91
C SER A 160 6.74 -1.01 -1.41
N GLN A 161 6.59 -2.03 -0.56
CA GLN A 161 6.59 -1.84 0.89
C GLN A 161 7.97 -1.48 1.43
N ASN A 162 9.06 -2.01 0.86
CA ASN A 162 10.43 -1.64 1.24
C ASN A 162 10.70 -0.15 0.98
N GLU A 163 10.28 0.35 -0.17
CA GLU A 163 10.36 1.79 -0.46
C GLU A 163 9.53 2.62 0.53
N ARG A 164 8.33 2.14 0.86
CA ARG A 164 7.47 2.82 1.83
C ARG A 164 8.08 2.84 3.24
N ILE A 165 8.68 1.74 3.68
CA ILE A 165 9.41 1.67 4.94
C ILE A 165 10.54 2.70 4.97
N THR A 166 11.28 2.84 3.87
CA THR A 166 12.33 3.85 3.73
C THR A 166 11.78 5.28 3.87
N ARG A 167 10.61 5.57 3.29
CA ARG A 167 9.92 6.86 3.48
C ARG A 167 9.49 7.09 4.93
N ILE A 168 8.91 6.07 5.56
CA ILE A 168 8.48 6.08 6.96
C ILE A 168 9.67 6.31 7.89
N GLU A 169 10.80 5.67 7.63
CA GLU A 169 12.05 5.86 8.36
C GLU A 169 12.51 7.32 8.27
N GLY A 170 12.56 7.89 7.05
CA GLY A 170 12.90 9.31 6.86
C GLY A 170 11.95 10.26 7.60
N LYS A 171 10.64 9.99 7.56
CA LYS A 171 9.64 10.75 8.34
C LYS A 171 9.89 10.63 9.85
N THR A 172 10.22 9.44 10.33
CA THR A 172 10.49 9.15 11.75
C THR A 172 11.72 9.89 12.24
N VAL A 173 12.84 9.81 11.51
CA VAL A 173 14.08 10.55 11.83
C VAL A 173 13.83 12.05 11.82
N GLY A 174 13.07 12.56 10.85
CA GLY A 174 12.70 13.97 10.79
C GLY A 174 11.84 14.42 11.97
N LEU A 175 10.90 13.58 12.40
CA LEU A 175 10.04 13.82 13.55
C LEU A 175 10.85 13.82 14.86
N ASP A 176 11.70 12.82 15.07
CA ASP A 176 12.55 12.69 16.26
C ASP A 176 13.44 13.93 16.43
N ASN A 177 14.13 14.35 15.37
CA ASN A 177 14.92 15.58 15.36
C ASN A 177 14.12 16.85 15.68
N ARG A 178 12.84 16.93 15.27
CA ARG A 178 11.96 18.05 15.66
C ARG A 178 11.57 17.98 17.13
N ILE A 179 11.18 16.81 17.62
CA ILE A 179 10.82 16.59 19.03
C ILE A 179 12.00 16.94 19.93
N PHE A 180 13.19 16.47 19.60
CA PHE A 180 14.42 16.78 20.33
C PHE A 180 14.67 18.30 20.39
N ARG A 181 14.65 18.98 19.23
CA ARG A 181 14.83 20.44 19.17
C ARG A 181 13.78 21.21 19.96
N ASN A 182 12.51 20.82 19.86
CA ASN A 182 11.43 21.46 20.60
C ASN A 182 11.60 21.27 22.11
N THR A 183 11.97 20.06 22.53
CA THR A 183 12.27 19.75 23.94
C THR A 183 13.43 20.61 24.46
N GLU A 184 14.53 20.71 23.71
CA GLU A 184 15.67 21.55 24.07
C GLU A 184 15.34 23.05 24.09
N ARG A 185 14.46 23.52 23.20
CA ARG A 185 13.98 24.91 23.23
C ARG A 185 13.12 25.18 24.46
N LEU A 186 12.20 24.27 24.80
CA LEU A 186 11.36 24.38 26.00
C LEU A 186 12.20 24.43 27.27
N LYS A 187 13.23 23.59 27.41
CA LYS A 187 14.16 23.63 28.55
C LYS A 187 14.85 24.99 28.76
N LYS A 188 15.04 25.76 27.67
CA LYS A 188 15.69 27.08 27.70
C LYS A 188 14.74 28.22 28.04
N ILE A 189 13.43 27.99 28.01
CA ILE A 189 12.42 28.96 28.43
C ILE A 189 12.16 28.71 29.92
N LYS A 190 12.91 29.42 30.76
CA LYS A 190 12.67 29.52 32.21
C LYS A 190 12.08 30.87 32.53
#